data_AF-A0A921LUC7-F1
#
_entry.id   AF-A0A921LUC7-F1
#
_cell.length_a   1.000
_cell.length_b   1.000
_cell.length_c   1.000
_cell.angle_alpha   90.00
_cell.angle_beta   90.00
_cell.angle_gamma   90.00
#
_symmetry.space_group_name_H-M   'P 1'
#
loop_
_entity.id
_entity.type
_entity.pdbx_description
1 polymer ?
#
loop_
_entity_poly.entity_id
_entity_poly.type
_entity_poly.pdbx_seq_one_letter_code
_entity_poly.pdbx_strand_id
1 'polypeptide(L)'
;MSHHTHLTLREREDIMMAGVSTRRIEDVSEILWGSSVSAATVSNLNEKAFASVEEWRNRPLERAYPYVYVDGIYLKRSWGGSYENVAVMIAIGVNDDGYREVIGAAEGFTESSECWREFLSWLKSRGLRGVHMFTGDKAAGMVGSIAEVFPEAAYQRCTVHFYRNVLAKVPKSKRPRVAATLKAVHAMESRGAAEAKALEVADALDGMRLGEAAKVVRDGYVDWQPFSGQFFQRLRPAFLNSTGLM
;
A
#
# COMPACT_ATOMS: atom_id res chain seq x y z
N MET A 1 35.65 -19.58 30.70
CA MET A 1 35.70 -18.38 29.84
C MET A 1 34.33 -18.23 29.19
N SER A 2 33.47 -17.42 29.79
CA SER A 2 32.14 -17.11 29.26
C SER A 2 32.30 -16.14 28.09
N HIS A 3 32.00 -16.59 26.88
CA HIS A 3 31.84 -15.72 25.73
C HIS A 3 30.55 -14.92 25.91
N HIS A 4 30.66 -13.69 26.42
CA HIS A 4 29.57 -12.71 26.32
C HIS A 4 29.55 -12.18 24.89
N THR A 5 28.62 -12.69 24.10
CA THR A 5 28.35 -12.19 22.75
C THR A 5 27.58 -10.88 22.89
N HIS A 6 28.28 -9.75 22.80
CA HIS A 6 27.63 -8.45 22.66
C HIS A 6 27.03 -8.34 21.26
N LEU A 7 25.73 -8.04 21.16
CA LEU A 7 25.13 -7.65 19.88
C LEU A 7 25.87 -6.47 19.28
N THR A 8 26.19 -6.57 18.00
CA THR A 8 26.66 -5.45 17.20
C THR A 8 25.54 -4.41 17.07
N LEU A 9 25.90 -3.13 16.83
CA LEU A 9 24.91 -2.07 16.61
C LEU A 9 23.91 -2.42 15.48
N ARG A 10 24.38 -3.14 14.47
CA ARG A 10 23.60 -3.60 13.31
C ARG A 10 22.47 -4.55 13.70
N GLU A 11 22.75 -5.55 14.53
CA GLU A 11 21.71 -6.50 14.95
C GLU A 11 20.64 -5.84 15.83
N ARG A 12 20.99 -4.76 16.53
CA ARG A 12 20.03 -3.96 17.32
C ARG A 12 19.15 -3.09 16.42
N GLU A 13 19.71 -2.52 15.35
CA GLU A 13 18.94 -1.82 14.31
C GLU A 13 17.94 -2.77 13.63
N ASP A 14 18.35 -3.99 13.29
CA ASP A 14 17.48 -5.00 12.67
C ASP A 14 16.26 -5.36 13.55
N ILE A 15 16.46 -5.49 14.86
CA ILE A 15 15.37 -5.77 15.83
C ILE A 15 14.39 -4.59 15.91
N MET A 16 14.90 -3.35 15.87
CA MET A 16 14.05 -2.15 15.86
C MET A 16 13.26 -2.03 14.55
N MET A 17 13.89 -2.32 13.41
CA MET A 17 13.23 -2.36 12.10
C MET A 17 12.18 -3.46 12.01
N ALA A 18 12.32 -4.54 12.77
CA ALA A 18 11.31 -5.59 12.90
C ALA A 18 10.06 -5.18 13.73
N GLY A 19 10.01 -3.93 14.23
CA GLY A 19 8.86 -3.38 14.95
C GLY A 19 8.79 -3.79 16.42
N VAL A 20 9.90 -4.24 17.01
CA VAL A 20 10.00 -4.52 18.44
C VAL A 20 10.06 -3.18 19.19
N SER A 21 9.17 -2.98 20.17
CA SER A 21 9.16 -1.75 20.97
C SER A 21 10.47 -1.59 21.74
N THR A 22 10.91 -0.35 21.96
CA THR A 22 12.15 -0.03 22.69
C THR A 22 12.25 -0.74 24.04
N ARG A 23 11.16 -0.78 24.79
CA ARG A 23 11.05 -1.51 26.06
C ARG A 23 11.28 -3.02 25.90
N ARG A 24 10.75 -3.60 24.82
CA ARG A 24 10.92 -5.01 24.51
C ARG A 24 12.32 -5.32 23.98
N ILE A 25 13.02 -4.36 23.38
CA ILE A 25 14.46 -4.49 23.05
C ILE A 25 15.27 -4.52 24.33
N GLU A 26 14.96 -3.67 25.32
CA GLU A 26 15.61 -3.69 26.63
C GLU A 26 15.39 -5.05 27.32
N ASP A 27 14.14 -5.52 27.41
CA ASP A 27 13.79 -6.81 28.03
C ASP A 27 14.45 -8.00 27.30
N VAL A 28 14.37 -8.04 25.97
CA VAL A 28 14.99 -9.10 25.15
C VAL A 28 16.51 -9.05 25.26
N SER A 29 17.10 -7.86 25.43
CA SER A 29 18.54 -7.73 25.54
C SER A 29 19.11 -8.25 26.85
N GLU A 30 18.37 -8.05 27.92
CA GLU A 30 18.69 -8.60 29.24
C GLU A 30 18.49 -10.13 29.26
N ILE A 31 17.40 -10.62 28.68
CA ILE A 31 17.06 -12.05 28.65
C ILE A 31 18.00 -12.87 27.76
N LEU A 32 18.31 -12.40 26.55
CA LEU A 32 19.08 -13.20 25.58
C LEU A 32 20.60 -13.03 25.72
N TRP A 33 21.08 -11.88 26.19
CA TRP A 33 22.51 -11.54 26.14
C TRP A 33 23.11 -11.11 27.49
N GLY A 34 22.31 -11.07 28.57
CA GLY A 34 22.79 -10.85 29.94
C GLY A 34 23.33 -9.44 30.19
N SER A 35 23.01 -8.47 29.33
CA SER A 35 23.41 -7.07 29.49
C SER A 35 22.24 -6.15 29.14
N SER A 36 21.91 -5.25 30.06
CA SER A 36 20.90 -4.21 29.82
C SER A 36 21.41 -3.18 28.80
N VAL A 37 20.50 -2.65 28.00
CA VAL A 37 20.78 -1.51 27.11
C VAL A 37 20.41 -0.24 27.87
N SER A 38 21.32 0.73 27.95
CA SER A 38 20.99 2.01 28.60
C SER A 38 19.99 2.79 27.75
N ALA A 39 19.08 3.53 28.40
CA ALA A 39 18.15 4.42 27.72
C ALA A 39 18.87 5.41 26.75
N ALA A 40 20.08 5.84 27.11
CA ALA A 40 20.93 6.67 26.25
C ALA A 40 21.39 5.94 24.98
N THR A 41 21.69 4.64 25.07
CA THR A 41 22.05 3.81 23.89
C THR A 41 20.84 3.59 22.99
N VAL A 42 19.66 3.34 23.56
CA VAL A 42 18.40 3.24 22.81
C VAL A 42 18.07 4.56 22.11
N SER A 43 18.21 5.70 22.81
CA SER A 43 18.00 7.03 22.23
C SER A 43 18.96 7.31 21.07
N ASN A 44 20.26 7.03 21.23
CA ASN A 44 21.25 7.22 20.18
C ASN A 44 21.01 6.31 18.97
N LEU A 45 20.56 5.07 19.18
CA LEU A 45 20.17 4.16 18.10
C LEU A 45 18.94 4.67 17.35
N ASN A 46 17.94 5.15 18.09
CA ASN A 46 16.74 5.75 17.50
C ASN A 46 17.11 6.97 16.65
N GLU A 47 17.95 7.88 17.13
CA GLU A 47 18.39 9.07 16.39
C GLU A 47 19.07 8.72 15.06
N LYS A 48 19.96 7.73 15.06
CA LYS A 48 20.62 7.25 13.82
C LYS A 48 19.64 6.58 12.86
N ALA A 49 18.72 5.78 13.39
CA ALA A 49 17.67 5.16 12.59
C ALA A 49 16.76 6.23 11.97
N PHE A 50 16.36 7.27 12.71
CA PHE A 50 15.57 8.38 12.20
C PHE A 50 16.29 9.17 11.12
N ALA A 51 17.58 9.47 11.30
CA ALA A 51 18.38 10.14 10.27
C ALA A 51 18.42 9.34 8.97
N SER A 52 18.61 8.01 9.07
CA SER A 52 18.62 7.11 7.91
C SER A 52 17.24 7.04 7.23
N VAL A 53 16.16 7.06 8.02
CA VAL A 53 14.78 7.11 7.51
C VAL A 53 14.52 8.43 6.79
N GLU A 54 14.96 9.58 7.33
CA GLU A 54 14.79 10.88 6.69
C GLU A 54 15.62 11.02 5.41
N GLU A 55 16.85 10.49 5.40
CA GLU A 55 17.66 10.41 4.18
C GLU A 55 16.96 9.56 3.11
N TRP A 56 16.49 8.36 3.48
CA TRP A 56 15.75 7.49 2.57
C TRP A 56 14.43 8.12 2.11
N ARG A 57 13.70 8.80 3.00
CA ARG A 57 12.45 9.49 2.68
C ARG A 57 12.70 10.61 1.68
N ASN A 58 13.81 11.33 1.75
CA ASN A 58 14.09 12.47 0.90
C ASN A 58 15.02 12.17 -0.29
N ARG A 59 15.47 10.92 -0.46
CA ARG A 59 16.35 10.51 -1.56
C ARG A 59 15.77 10.90 -2.93
N PRO A 60 16.60 11.35 -3.90
CA PRO A 60 16.14 11.60 -5.26
C PRO A 60 15.57 10.33 -5.92
N LEU A 61 14.56 10.51 -6.76
CA LEU A 61 13.95 9.47 -7.58
C LEU A 61 14.55 9.55 -8.99
N GLU A 62 15.66 8.84 -9.18
CA GLU A 62 16.49 8.95 -10.40
C GLU A 62 15.93 8.17 -11.59
N ARG A 63 15.03 7.21 -11.38
CA ARG A 63 14.44 6.37 -12.43
C ARG A 63 13.08 6.88 -12.91
N ALA A 64 12.62 6.35 -14.03
CA ALA A 64 11.20 6.49 -14.41
C ALA A 64 10.37 5.44 -13.65
N TYR A 65 9.14 5.82 -13.28
CA TYR A 65 8.20 4.92 -12.60
C TYR A 65 6.87 4.86 -13.37
N PRO A 66 6.77 4.01 -14.40
CA PRO A 66 5.55 3.92 -15.23
C PRO A 66 4.28 3.60 -14.45
N TYR A 67 4.39 2.87 -13.33
CA TYR A 67 3.24 2.51 -12.51
C TYR A 67 3.50 2.87 -11.04
N VAL A 68 2.52 3.53 -10.42
CA VAL A 68 2.61 3.93 -9.01
C VAL A 68 1.35 3.48 -8.28
N TYR A 69 1.53 2.73 -7.19
CA TYR A 69 0.47 2.37 -6.27
C TYR A 69 0.49 3.34 -5.10
N VAL A 70 -0.66 3.92 -4.76
CA VAL A 70 -0.80 4.81 -3.61
C VAL A 70 -1.87 4.29 -2.66
N ASP A 71 -1.63 4.46 -1.36
CA ASP A 71 -2.57 4.07 -0.31
C ASP A 71 -2.44 4.97 0.93
N GLY A 72 -3.53 5.08 1.67
CA GLY A 72 -3.58 5.73 2.98
C GLY A 72 -3.71 4.68 4.08
N ILE A 73 -2.81 4.68 5.06
CA ILE A 73 -2.90 3.83 6.24
C ILE A 73 -3.10 4.69 7.48
N TYR A 74 -4.03 4.29 8.35
CA TYR A 74 -4.23 4.99 9.63
C TYR A 74 -3.34 4.37 10.70
N LEU A 75 -2.47 5.19 11.28
CA LEU A 75 -1.67 4.85 12.44
C LEU A 75 -2.08 5.73 13.62
N LYS A 76 -1.90 5.22 14.84
CA LYS A 76 -2.14 6.01 16.05
C LYS A 76 -0.92 6.86 16.37
N ARG A 77 -1.15 8.17 16.56
CA ARG A 77 -0.12 9.14 16.92
C ARG A 77 -0.49 9.81 18.23
N SER A 78 0.50 9.99 19.11
CA SER A 78 0.36 10.86 20.27
C SER A 78 0.95 12.23 19.97
N TRP A 79 0.16 13.29 20.08
CA TRP A 79 0.65 14.67 20.06
C TRP A 79 -0.27 15.58 20.89
N GLY A 80 0.29 16.62 21.50
CA GLY A 80 -0.51 17.70 22.12
C GLY A 80 -1.38 17.24 23.29
N GLY A 81 -1.02 16.13 23.95
CA GLY A 81 -1.81 15.51 25.02
C GLY A 81 -2.92 14.58 24.54
N SER A 82 -3.08 14.41 23.21
CA SER A 82 -4.10 13.54 22.62
C SER A 82 -3.49 12.31 21.93
N TYR A 83 -4.34 11.31 21.68
CA TYR A 83 -3.98 10.09 20.98
C TYR A 83 -4.98 9.82 19.87
N GLU A 84 -4.60 10.16 18.64
CA GLU A 84 -5.51 10.23 17.49
C GLU A 84 -5.05 9.34 16.35
N ASN A 85 -5.98 8.98 15.46
CA ASN A 85 -5.63 8.33 14.21
C ASN A 85 -5.13 9.37 13.21
N VAL A 86 -4.03 9.06 12.55
CA VAL A 86 -3.38 9.89 11.56
C VAL A 86 -3.20 9.08 10.29
N ALA A 87 -3.55 9.67 9.15
CA ALA A 87 -3.27 9.08 7.85
C ALA A 87 -1.78 9.19 7.51
N VAL A 88 -1.18 8.07 7.14
CA VAL A 88 0.15 7.98 6.53
C VAL A 88 -0.03 7.54 5.09
N MET A 89 0.50 8.34 4.18
CA MET A 89 0.38 8.20 2.74
C MET A 89 1.59 7.45 2.24
N ILE A 90 1.37 6.37 1.50
CA ILE A 90 2.42 5.49 0.98
C ILE A 90 2.36 5.46 -0.54
N ALA A 91 3.53 5.46 -1.18
CA ALA A 91 3.67 5.27 -2.62
C ALA A 91 4.67 4.14 -2.91
N ILE A 92 4.25 3.17 -3.73
CA ILE A 92 5.08 2.09 -4.25
C ILE A 92 5.19 2.27 -5.77
N GLY A 93 6.40 2.53 -6.26
CA GLY A 93 6.68 2.64 -7.68
C GLY A 93 7.12 1.31 -8.28
N VAL A 94 6.70 1.03 -9.51
CA VAL A 94 7.34 0.04 -10.38
C VAL A 94 8.24 0.83 -11.32
N ASN A 95 9.55 0.61 -11.24
CA ASN A 95 10.50 1.29 -12.11
C ASN A 95 10.49 0.74 -13.54
N ASP A 96 11.24 1.38 -14.42
CA ASP A 96 11.48 1.00 -15.82
C ASP A 96 11.99 -0.45 -16.01
N ASP A 97 12.74 -0.98 -15.06
CA ASP A 97 13.19 -2.37 -15.04
C ASP A 97 12.12 -3.36 -14.54
N GLY A 98 10.98 -2.87 -14.06
CA GLY A 98 9.86 -3.67 -13.55
C GLY A 98 9.96 -4.04 -12.06
N TYR A 99 10.92 -3.49 -11.32
CA TYR A 99 11.08 -3.73 -9.88
C TYR A 99 10.19 -2.79 -9.06
N ARG A 100 9.62 -3.33 -7.98
CA ARG A 100 8.82 -2.57 -7.01
C ARG A 100 9.70 -2.03 -5.90
N GLU A 101 9.50 -0.77 -5.54
CA GLU A 101 10.09 -0.18 -4.35
C GLU A 101 9.16 0.85 -3.72
N VAL A 102 9.30 1.06 -2.41
CA VAL A 102 8.62 2.18 -1.76
C VAL A 102 9.35 3.45 -2.15
N ILE A 103 8.63 4.35 -2.82
CA ILE A 103 9.16 5.62 -3.32
C ILE A 103 8.78 6.80 -2.42
N GLY A 104 7.80 6.64 -1.55
CA GLY A 104 7.44 7.65 -0.55
C GLY A 104 6.61 7.11 0.58
N ALA A 105 6.80 7.71 1.74
CA ALA A 105 5.97 7.58 2.91
C ALA A 105 5.91 8.96 3.57
N ALA A 106 4.73 9.50 3.82
CA ALA A 106 4.57 10.80 4.48
C ALA A 106 3.35 10.82 5.39
N GLU A 107 3.43 11.55 6.49
CA GLU A 107 2.27 11.80 7.33
C GLU A 107 1.37 12.82 6.63
N GLY A 108 0.11 12.46 6.37
CA GLY A 108 -0.88 13.33 5.77
C GLY A 108 -1.86 13.92 6.78
N PHE A 109 -1.83 13.48 8.05
CA PHE A 109 -2.85 13.77 9.09
C PHE A 109 -4.23 13.19 8.76
N THR A 110 -4.78 13.54 7.60
CA THR A 110 -6.05 13.06 7.04
C THR A 110 -5.85 12.67 5.57
N GLU A 111 -6.86 12.05 4.94
CA GLU A 111 -6.88 11.79 3.50
C GLU A 111 -7.59 12.89 2.70
N SER A 112 -7.40 14.15 3.10
CA SER A 112 -7.96 15.29 2.35
C SER A 112 -7.27 15.47 0.99
N SER A 113 -7.93 16.15 0.06
CA SER A 113 -7.34 16.47 -1.26
C SER A 113 -6.04 17.26 -1.13
N GLU A 114 -5.95 18.16 -0.15
CA GLU A 114 -4.75 18.95 0.12
C GLU A 114 -3.57 18.05 0.52
N CYS A 115 -3.78 17.14 1.47
CA CYS A 115 -2.76 16.18 1.90
C CYS A 115 -2.27 15.31 0.73
N TRP A 116 -3.20 14.85 -0.13
CA TRP A 116 -2.85 14.11 -1.35
C TRP A 116 -2.05 14.94 -2.35
N ARG A 117 -2.44 16.20 -2.56
CA ARG A 117 -1.75 17.12 -3.46
C ARG A 117 -0.33 17.40 -2.97
N GLU A 118 -0.15 17.64 -1.68
CA GLU A 118 1.16 17.86 -1.05
C GLU A 118 2.06 16.62 -1.21
N PHE A 119 1.56 15.43 -0.88
CA PHE A 119 2.31 14.19 -1.00
C PHE A 119 2.75 13.90 -2.43
N LEU A 120 1.84 14.05 -3.39
CA LEU A 120 2.13 13.85 -4.82
C LEU A 120 3.10 14.89 -5.36
N SER A 121 2.96 16.15 -4.93
CA SER A 121 3.88 17.24 -5.30
C SER A 121 5.27 17.03 -4.71
N TRP A 122 5.36 16.50 -3.49
CA TRP A 122 6.63 16.11 -2.86
C TRP A 122 7.32 14.96 -3.60
N LEU A 123 6.56 13.94 -4.04
CA LEU A 123 7.13 12.89 -4.90
C LEU A 123 7.65 13.47 -6.22
N LYS A 124 6.88 14.38 -6.83
CA LYS A 124 7.26 15.05 -8.08
C LYS A 124 8.52 15.88 -7.92
N SER A 125 8.65 16.66 -6.84
CA SER A 125 9.84 17.47 -6.56
C SER A 125 11.09 16.62 -6.30
N ARG A 126 10.91 15.40 -5.79
CA ARG A 126 11.99 14.41 -5.64
C ARG A 126 12.39 13.73 -6.96
N GLY A 127 11.67 13.94 -8.06
CA GLY A 127 12.01 13.41 -9.38
C GLY A 127 11.08 12.32 -9.93
N LEU A 128 9.93 12.05 -9.28
CA LEU A 128 8.94 11.11 -9.81
C LEU A 128 8.47 11.56 -11.20
N ARG A 129 8.78 10.74 -12.22
CA ARG A 129 8.50 11.04 -13.63
C ARG A 129 8.18 9.79 -14.44
N GLY A 130 7.63 10.00 -15.63
CA GLY A 130 7.28 8.93 -16.57
C GLY A 130 6.10 8.09 -16.11
N VAL A 131 5.24 8.61 -15.21
CA VAL A 131 4.10 7.87 -14.68
C VAL A 131 3.03 7.73 -15.76
N HIS A 132 2.75 6.50 -16.17
CA HIS A 132 1.67 6.18 -17.10
C HIS A 132 0.37 5.93 -16.35
N MET A 133 0.44 5.38 -15.13
CA MET A 133 -0.75 5.06 -14.37
C MET A 133 -0.54 5.05 -12.86
N PHE A 134 -1.48 5.67 -12.14
CA PHE A 134 -1.66 5.51 -10.70
C PHE A 134 -2.72 4.44 -10.38
N THR A 135 -2.49 3.68 -9.31
CA THR A 135 -3.46 2.73 -8.76
C THR A 135 -3.73 3.02 -7.28
N GLY A 136 -4.99 3.26 -6.93
CA GLY A 136 -5.41 3.61 -5.56
C GLY A 136 -6.81 3.12 -5.19
N ASP A 137 -7.31 3.43 -4.00
CA ASP A 137 -8.59 2.90 -3.49
C ASP A 137 -9.85 3.64 -4.00
N LYS A 138 -9.66 4.71 -4.78
CA LYS A 138 -10.67 5.64 -5.32
C LYS A 138 -11.21 6.65 -4.29
N ALA A 139 -10.44 6.99 -3.26
CA ALA A 139 -10.73 8.17 -2.45
C ALA A 139 -10.80 9.42 -3.35
N ALA A 140 -11.87 10.21 -3.23
CA ALA A 140 -12.11 11.36 -4.11
C ALA A 140 -10.97 12.38 -4.07
N GLY A 141 -10.43 12.65 -2.87
CA GLY A 141 -9.28 13.53 -2.70
C GLY A 141 -8.02 13.02 -3.39
N MET A 142 -7.77 11.71 -3.34
CA MET A 142 -6.64 11.08 -4.04
C MET A 142 -6.78 11.21 -5.56
N VAL A 143 -7.93 10.85 -6.12
CA VAL A 143 -8.15 10.87 -7.59
C VAL A 143 -8.07 12.29 -8.14
N GLY A 144 -8.68 13.26 -7.45
CA GLY A 144 -8.61 14.67 -7.83
C GLY A 144 -7.17 15.18 -7.83
N SER A 145 -6.41 14.91 -6.78
CA SER A 145 -5.03 15.38 -6.66
C SER A 145 -4.07 14.68 -7.64
N ILE A 146 -4.32 13.43 -8.02
CA ILE A 146 -3.58 12.76 -9.10
C ILE A 146 -3.80 13.49 -10.41
N ALA A 147 -5.05 13.78 -10.77
CA ALA A 147 -5.37 14.49 -12.02
C ALA A 147 -4.78 15.91 -12.05
N GLU A 148 -4.68 16.57 -10.90
CA GLU A 148 -4.06 17.90 -10.77
C GLU A 148 -2.53 17.85 -10.93
N VAL A 149 -1.85 16.95 -10.22
CA VAL A 149 -0.38 16.92 -10.15
C VAL A 149 0.25 16.16 -11.33
N PHE A 150 -0.43 15.13 -11.83
CA PHE A 150 0.00 14.24 -12.93
C PHE A 150 -1.11 14.08 -13.98
N PRO A 151 -1.46 15.15 -14.73
CA PRO A 151 -2.61 15.14 -15.65
C PRO A 151 -2.52 14.12 -16.79
N GLU A 152 -1.30 13.75 -17.20
CA GLU A 152 -1.07 12.77 -18.27
C GLU A 152 -1.15 11.31 -17.79
N ALA A 153 -1.15 11.08 -16.47
CA ALA A 153 -1.19 9.74 -15.91
C ALA A 153 -2.64 9.22 -15.86
N ALA A 154 -2.86 8.00 -16.35
CA ALA A 154 -4.12 7.32 -16.16
C ALA A 154 -4.34 6.98 -14.67
N TYR A 155 -5.59 6.77 -14.29
CA TYR A 155 -5.96 6.26 -12.99
C TYR A 155 -6.70 4.94 -13.12
N GLN A 156 -6.37 3.99 -12.23
CA GLN A 156 -7.09 2.74 -12.06
C GLN A 156 -7.41 2.50 -10.59
N ARG A 157 -8.61 1.97 -10.33
CA ARG A 157 -8.95 1.50 -8.99
C ARG A 157 -8.21 0.19 -8.66
N CYS A 158 -7.61 0.13 -7.48
CA CYS A 158 -6.96 -1.05 -6.94
C CYS A 158 -7.95 -2.21 -6.83
N THR A 159 -7.64 -3.30 -7.52
CA THR A 159 -8.49 -4.49 -7.59
C THR A 159 -8.63 -5.17 -6.22
N VAL A 160 -7.58 -5.13 -5.38
CA VAL A 160 -7.63 -5.67 -4.00
C VAL A 160 -8.65 -4.89 -3.15
N HIS A 161 -8.60 -3.55 -3.19
CA HIS A 161 -9.58 -2.71 -2.50
C HIS A 161 -10.99 -2.93 -3.03
N PHE A 162 -11.13 -3.02 -4.35
CA PHE A 162 -12.41 -3.34 -4.97
C PHE A 162 -12.98 -4.68 -4.48
N TYR A 163 -12.17 -5.74 -4.44
CA TYR A 163 -12.60 -7.07 -3.97
C TYR A 163 -13.03 -6.99 -2.51
N ARG A 164 -12.26 -6.29 -1.67
CA ARG A 164 -12.61 -6.06 -0.27
C ARG A 164 -13.97 -5.38 -0.13
N ASN A 165 -14.24 -4.38 -0.96
CA ASN A 165 -15.50 -3.63 -0.94
C ASN A 165 -16.69 -4.50 -1.35
N VAL A 166 -16.54 -5.34 -2.39
CA VAL A 166 -17.59 -6.30 -2.78
C VAL A 166 -17.78 -7.33 -1.68
N LEU A 167 -16.71 -7.98 -1.20
CA LEU A 167 -16.77 -9.07 -0.22
C LEU A 167 -17.23 -8.62 1.17
N ALA A 168 -17.07 -7.33 1.51
CA ALA A 168 -17.64 -6.74 2.72
C ALA A 168 -19.18 -6.80 2.72
N LYS A 169 -19.81 -6.83 1.55
CA LYS A 169 -21.27 -6.96 1.37
C LYS A 169 -21.73 -8.40 1.17
N VAL A 170 -20.83 -9.39 1.35
CA VAL A 170 -21.08 -10.81 1.12
C VAL A 170 -20.92 -11.61 2.41
N PRO A 171 -21.88 -12.49 2.77
CA PRO A 171 -21.76 -13.41 3.89
C PRO A 171 -20.49 -14.26 3.80
N LYS A 172 -19.80 -14.50 4.92
CA LYS A 172 -18.50 -15.21 4.97
C LYS A 172 -18.51 -16.53 4.18
N SER A 173 -19.57 -17.34 4.31
CA SER A 173 -19.73 -18.63 3.61
C SER A 173 -19.78 -18.53 2.08
N LYS A 174 -20.18 -17.37 1.53
CA LYS A 174 -20.27 -17.13 0.08
C LYS A 174 -19.04 -16.43 -0.50
N ARG A 175 -18.16 -15.88 0.34
CA ARG A 175 -16.99 -15.09 -0.09
C ARG A 175 -16.05 -15.85 -1.04
N PRO A 176 -15.69 -17.13 -0.81
CA PRO A 176 -14.81 -17.84 -1.73
C PRO A 176 -15.38 -17.93 -3.15
N ARG A 177 -16.68 -18.22 -3.27
CA ARG A 177 -17.38 -18.28 -4.56
C ARG A 177 -17.42 -16.91 -5.24
N VAL A 178 -17.75 -15.84 -4.51
CA VAL A 178 -17.80 -14.48 -5.09
C VAL A 178 -16.40 -13.99 -5.47
N ALA A 179 -15.37 -14.30 -4.68
CA ALA A 179 -14.00 -13.95 -5.04
C ALA A 179 -13.56 -14.61 -6.36
N ALA A 180 -13.96 -15.87 -6.60
CA ALA A 180 -13.67 -16.57 -7.86
C ALA A 180 -14.37 -15.91 -9.06
N THR A 181 -15.61 -15.45 -8.92
CA THR A 181 -16.32 -14.77 -10.01
C THR A 181 -15.69 -13.42 -10.34
N LEU A 182 -15.25 -12.64 -9.33
CA LEU A 182 -14.51 -11.39 -9.55
C LEU A 182 -13.17 -11.61 -10.26
N LYS A 183 -12.45 -12.70 -9.93
CA LYS A 183 -11.21 -13.09 -10.63
C LYS A 183 -11.47 -13.40 -12.10
N ALA A 184 -12.58 -14.07 -12.42
CA ALA A 184 -12.95 -14.36 -13.80
C ALA A 184 -13.12 -13.08 -14.64
N VAL A 185 -13.61 -11.99 -14.03
CA VAL A 185 -13.71 -10.72 -14.76
C VAL A 185 -12.34 -10.16 -15.18
N HIS A 186 -11.35 -10.24 -14.29
CA HIS A 186 -9.98 -9.76 -14.56
C HIS A 186 -9.19 -10.69 -15.48
N ALA A 187 -9.66 -11.92 -15.66
CA ALA A 187 -9.08 -12.87 -16.59
C ALA A 187 -9.50 -12.62 -18.05
N MET A 188 -10.47 -11.71 -18.29
CA MET A 188 -10.91 -11.38 -19.64
C MET A 188 -9.83 -10.61 -20.41
N GLU A 189 -9.67 -10.94 -21.69
CA GLU A 189 -8.58 -10.42 -22.52
C GLU A 189 -8.89 -9.07 -23.20
N SER A 190 -10.11 -8.57 -23.04
CA SER A 190 -10.53 -7.29 -23.60
C SER A 190 -11.45 -6.53 -22.64
N ARG A 191 -11.53 -5.21 -22.85
CA ARG A 191 -12.44 -4.34 -22.09
C ARG A 191 -13.90 -4.76 -22.21
N GLY A 192 -14.36 -4.99 -23.44
CA GLY A 192 -15.75 -5.39 -23.68
C GLY A 192 -16.08 -6.74 -23.03
N ALA A 193 -15.14 -7.70 -23.07
CA ALA A 193 -15.34 -8.98 -22.40
C ALA A 193 -15.34 -8.85 -20.87
N ALA A 194 -14.45 -8.03 -20.30
CA ALA A 194 -14.43 -7.74 -18.87
C ALA A 194 -15.72 -7.05 -18.40
N GLU A 195 -16.21 -6.08 -19.16
CA GLU A 195 -17.47 -5.39 -18.90
C GLU A 195 -18.67 -6.34 -18.95
N ALA A 196 -18.82 -7.11 -20.02
CA ALA A 196 -19.89 -8.11 -20.14
C ALA A 196 -19.83 -9.11 -18.98
N LYS A 197 -18.63 -9.58 -18.62
CA LYS A 197 -18.46 -10.50 -17.49
C LYS A 197 -18.77 -9.85 -16.15
N ALA A 198 -18.45 -8.57 -15.96
CA ALA A 198 -18.79 -7.84 -14.74
C ALA A 198 -20.30 -7.75 -14.54
N LEU A 199 -21.04 -7.45 -15.61
CA LEU A 199 -22.51 -7.37 -15.60
C LEU A 199 -23.13 -8.74 -15.32
N GLU A 200 -22.64 -9.81 -15.96
CA GLU A 200 -23.06 -11.18 -15.67
C GLU A 200 -22.85 -11.55 -14.19
N VAL A 201 -21.69 -11.16 -13.62
CA VAL A 201 -21.40 -11.38 -12.20
C VAL A 201 -22.35 -10.57 -11.30
N ALA A 202 -22.66 -9.32 -11.66
CA ALA A 202 -23.61 -8.51 -10.90
C ALA A 202 -25.02 -9.11 -10.91
N ASP A 203 -25.49 -9.60 -12.06
CA ASP A 203 -26.80 -10.24 -12.19
C ASP A 203 -26.86 -11.56 -11.39
N ALA A 204 -25.78 -12.34 -11.40
CA ALA A 204 -25.67 -13.53 -10.57
C ALA A 204 -25.71 -13.20 -9.07
N LEU A 205 -25.08 -12.10 -8.63
CA LEU A 205 -25.14 -11.62 -7.25
C LEU A 205 -26.56 -11.21 -6.85
N ASP A 206 -27.30 -10.54 -7.73
CA ASP A 206 -28.72 -10.21 -7.49
C ASP A 206 -29.57 -11.47 -7.34
N GLY A 207 -29.38 -12.47 -8.20
CA GLY A 207 -30.03 -13.78 -8.09
C GLY A 207 -29.73 -14.49 -6.75
N MET A 208 -28.57 -14.20 -6.15
CA MET A 208 -28.17 -14.70 -4.83
C MET A 208 -28.68 -13.85 -3.65
N ARG A 209 -29.49 -12.82 -3.93
CA ARG A 209 -29.96 -11.79 -2.97
C ARG A 209 -28.82 -10.98 -2.35
N LEU A 210 -27.77 -10.70 -3.13
CA LEU A 210 -26.60 -9.92 -2.72
C LEU A 210 -26.58 -8.56 -3.44
N GLY A 211 -27.70 -7.83 -3.42
CA GLY A 211 -27.88 -6.60 -4.19
C GLY A 211 -26.86 -5.49 -3.91
N GLU A 212 -26.42 -5.34 -2.65
CA GLU A 212 -25.36 -4.38 -2.31
C GLU A 212 -24.02 -4.76 -2.94
N ALA A 213 -23.69 -6.06 -3.02
CA ALA A 213 -22.49 -6.52 -3.70
C ALA A 213 -22.60 -6.32 -5.22
N ALA A 214 -23.77 -6.62 -5.80
CA ALA A 214 -24.06 -6.41 -7.21
C ALA A 214 -23.91 -4.93 -7.59
N LYS A 215 -24.45 -4.02 -6.78
CA LYS A 215 -24.31 -2.57 -6.95
C LYS A 215 -22.84 -2.13 -6.97
N VAL A 216 -22.03 -2.58 -6.00
CA VAL A 216 -20.59 -2.27 -5.99
C VAL A 216 -19.90 -2.75 -7.27
N VAL A 217 -20.30 -3.90 -7.82
CA VAL A 217 -19.78 -4.41 -9.09
C VAL A 217 -20.17 -3.51 -10.27
N ARG A 218 -21.45 -3.17 -10.40
CA ARG A 218 -21.96 -2.30 -11.48
C ARG A 218 -21.35 -0.89 -11.44
N ASP A 219 -21.21 -0.31 -10.26
CA ASP A 219 -20.72 1.06 -10.13
C ASP A 219 -19.20 1.17 -10.32
N GLY A 220 -18.46 0.06 -10.16
CA GLY A 220 -17.00 0.08 -10.11
C GLY A 220 -16.27 -0.64 -11.24
N TYR A 221 -16.93 -1.44 -12.08
CA TYR A 221 -16.24 -2.11 -13.20
C TYR A 221 -15.69 -1.11 -14.23
N VAL A 222 -16.30 0.08 -14.34
CA VAL A 222 -15.87 1.16 -15.23
C VAL A 222 -14.51 1.76 -14.84
N ASP A 223 -14.12 1.60 -13.57
CA ASP A 223 -12.83 2.07 -13.04
C ASP A 223 -11.68 1.10 -13.37
N TRP A 224 -11.98 0.02 -14.09
CA TRP A 224 -10.98 -0.91 -14.58
C TRP A 224 -10.50 -0.46 -15.95
N GLN A 225 -9.23 -0.07 -15.99
CA GLN A 225 -8.46 -0.14 -17.21
C GLN A 225 -8.04 -1.61 -17.36
N PRO A 226 -8.58 -2.37 -18.35
CA PRO A 226 -7.94 -3.62 -18.70
C PRO A 226 -6.55 -3.27 -19.19
N PHE A 227 -5.53 -3.66 -18.43
CA PHE A 227 -4.15 -3.52 -18.84
C PHE A 227 -4.01 -4.15 -20.23
N SER A 228 -3.84 -3.31 -21.26
CA SER A 228 -3.49 -3.81 -22.59
C SER A 228 -2.18 -4.60 -22.47
N GLY A 229 -2.10 -5.69 -23.23
CA GLY A 229 -1.17 -6.80 -23.00
C GLY A 229 0.31 -6.44 -22.94
N GLN A 230 1.07 -7.44 -22.44
CA GLN A 230 2.52 -7.55 -22.24
C GLN A 230 3.04 -7.28 -20.82
N PHE A 231 2.60 -6.23 -20.10
CA PHE A 231 3.23 -5.90 -18.81
C PHE A 231 2.77 -6.78 -17.63
N PHE A 232 1.54 -7.32 -17.67
CA PHE A 232 1.01 -8.17 -16.59
C PHE A 232 1.66 -9.58 -16.54
N GLN A 233 2.25 -10.07 -17.65
CA GLN A 233 2.95 -11.36 -17.63
C GLN A 233 4.20 -11.32 -16.71
N ARG A 234 4.83 -10.16 -16.52
CA ARG A 234 5.98 -9.98 -15.62
C ARG A 234 5.58 -9.72 -14.16
N LEU A 235 4.41 -9.12 -13.90
CA LEU A 235 3.93 -8.79 -12.55
C LEU A 235 2.98 -9.83 -11.92
N ARG A 236 2.50 -10.83 -12.69
CA ARG A 236 1.61 -11.92 -12.24
C ARG A 236 2.07 -12.65 -10.96
N PRO A 237 3.36 -12.98 -10.76
CA PRO A 237 3.76 -13.76 -9.59
C PRO A 237 3.61 -12.99 -8.26
N ALA A 238 3.75 -11.67 -8.28
CA ALA A 238 3.73 -10.85 -7.08
C ALA A 238 2.33 -10.36 -6.67
N PHE A 239 1.38 -10.28 -7.61
CA PHE A 239 0.03 -9.75 -7.34
C PHE A 239 -0.93 -10.81 -6.79
N LEU A 240 -0.76 -12.08 -7.18
CA LEU A 240 -1.63 -13.18 -6.72
C LEU A 240 -1.18 -13.78 -5.38
N ASN A 241 0.12 -13.75 -5.06
CA ASN A 241 0.66 -14.37 -3.85
C ASN A 241 0.65 -13.46 -2.61
N SER A 242 0.47 -12.14 -2.74
CA SER A 242 0.55 -11.19 -1.62
C SER A 242 -0.79 -10.79 -0.99
N THR A 243 -1.92 -11.30 -1.49
CA THR A 243 -3.23 -10.76 -1.10
C THR A 243 -3.86 -11.41 0.13
N GLY A 244 -3.27 -12.49 0.68
CA GLY A 244 -3.79 -13.14 1.90
C GLY A 244 -5.30 -13.46 1.84
N LEU A 245 -5.86 -13.57 0.62
CA LEU A 245 -7.26 -13.89 0.35
C LEU A 245 -7.45 -15.40 0.17
N MET A 246 -6.72 -16.20 0.96
CA MET A 246 -7.11 -17.56 1.33
C MET A 246 -7.79 -17.50 2.70
#